data_AF-A0A1Y4T4D0-F1
#
_entry.id   AF-A0A1Y4T4D0-F1
#
_cell.length_a   1.000
_cell.length_b   1.000
_cell.length_c   1.000
_cell.angle_alpha   90.00
_cell.angle_beta   90.00
_cell.angle_gamma   90.00
#
_symmetry.space_group_name_H-M   'P 1'
#
loop_
_entity.id
_entity.type
_entity.pdbx_description
1 polymer ?
#
loop_
_entity_poly.entity_id
_entity_poly.type
_entity_poly.pdbx_seq_one_letter_code
_entity_poly.pdbx_strand_id
1 'polypeptide(L)' 'MHKWFWYSLNPEEKFQRYKHSLWLLILAIIVLFIKFDLIIALGYSLVLIIFSYLGYKHFQREAMAYKERKSCQKTL' A
#
# COMPACT_ATOMS: atom_id res chain seq x y z
N MET A 1 -11.60 7.06 19.82
CA MET A 1 -10.22 7.55 19.58
C MET A 1 -9.46 6.63 18.61
N HIS A 2 -9.75 6.69 17.30
CA HIS A 2 -9.08 5.82 16.30
C HIS A 2 -8.51 6.60 15.10
N LYS A 3 -8.71 7.92 15.06
CA LYS A 3 -8.22 8.80 13.99
C LYS A 3 -6.76 9.28 14.19
N TRP A 4 -6.24 9.20 15.42
CA TRP A 4 -4.88 9.65 15.75
C TRP A 4 -3.79 8.63 15.45
N PHE A 5 -4.14 7.34 15.33
CA PHE A 5 -3.15 6.30 15.08
C PHE A 5 -2.49 6.45 13.70
N TRP A 6 -3.24 6.92 12.70
CA TRP A 6 -2.74 7.11 11.34
C TRP A 6 -1.91 8.39 11.14
N TYR A 7 -2.11 9.40 11.98
CA TYR A 7 -1.39 10.68 11.89
C TYR A 7 -0.03 10.66 12.59
N SER A 8 0.16 9.76 13.56
CA SER A 8 1.41 9.62 14.32
C SER A 8 2.34 8.52 13.79
N LEU A 9 1.92 7.75 12.76
CA LEU A 9 2.74 6.69 12.19
C LEU A 9 3.82 7.28 11.28
N ASN A 10 5.06 6.89 11.53
CA ASN A 10 6.16 7.28 10.67
C ASN A 10 5.88 6.82 9.23
N PRO A 11 6.20 7.60 8.19
CA PRO A 11 5.89 7.22 6.80
C PRO A 11 6.54 5.88 6.41
N GLU A 12 7.63 5.48 7.08
CA GLU A 12 8.23 4.15 6.97
C GLU A 12 7.32 3.03 7.51
N GLU A 13 6.72 3.22 8.69
CA GLU A 13 5.77 2.27 9.28
C GLU A 13 4.45 2.21 8.50
N LYS A 14 4.01 3.36 7.97
CA LYS A 14 2.85 3.46 7.07
C LYS A 14 3.08 2.65 5.79
N PHE A 15 4.29 2.70 5.22
CA PHE A 15 4.68 1.90 4.06
C PHE A 15 4.77 0.40 4.37
N GLN A 16 5.35 0.03 5.53
CA GLN A 16 5.37 -1.37 6.02
C GLN A 16 3.95 -1.94 6.17
N ARG A 17 3.02 -1.20 6.79
CA ARG A 17 1.61 -1.61 6.89
C ARG A 17 0.94 -1.72 5.54
N TYR A 18 1.24 -0.81 4.62
CA TYR A 18 0.70 -0.87 3.26
C TYR A 18 1.16 -2.15 2.53
N LYS A 19 2.43 -2.55 2.67
CA LYS A 19 2.92 -3.84 2.17
C LYS A 19 2.15 -5.02 2.77
N HIS A 20 1.87 -4.97 4.06
CA HIS A 20 1.09 -6.04 4.69
C HIS A 20 -0.36 -6.07 4.18
N SER A 21 -0.94 -4.90 3.90
CA SER A 21 -2.27 -4.79 3.29
C SER A 21 -2.33 -5.31 1.85
N LEU A 22 -1.22 -5.28 1.10
CA LEU A 22 -1.14 -5.91 -0.23
C LEU A 22 -1.32 -7.43 -0.15
N TRP A 23 -0.94 -8.05 0.97
CA TRP A 23 -1.16 -9.47 1.19
C TRP A 23 -2.65 -9.82 1.26
N LEU A 24 -3.46 -8.97 1.89
CA LEU A 24 -4.92 -9.12 1.91
C LEU A 24 -5.52 -8.93 0.52
N LEU A 25 -4.90 -8.10 -0.34
CA LEU A 25 -5.34 -7.90 -1.71
C LEU A 25 -5.16 -9.15 -2.57
N ILE A 26 -4.07 -9.90 -2.38
CA ILE A 26 -3.87 -11.21 -3.04
C ILE A 26 -4.99 -12.16 -2.65
N LEU A 27 -5.35 -12.20 -1.36
CA LEU A 27 -6.43 -13.04 -0.86
C LEU A 27 -7.79 -12.66 -1.49
N ALA A 28 -8.05 -11.35 -1.62
CA ALA A 28 -9.26 -10.86 -2.28
C ALA A 28 -9.31 -11.22 -3.78
N ILE A 29 -8.18 -11.19 -4.48
CA ILE A 29 -8.06 -11.62 -5.88
C ILE A 29 -8.40 -13.12 -5.99
N ILE A 30 -7.86 -13.97 -5.13
CA ILE A 30 -8.16 -15.41 -5.13
C ILE A 30 -9.67 -15.65 -4.94
N VAL A 31 -10.31 -14.95 -4.00
CA VAL A 31 -11.75 -15.06 -3.77
C VAL A 31 -12.57 -14.59 -4.98
N LEU A 32 -12.12 -13.55 -5.69
CA LEU A 32 -12.75 -13.08 -6.93
C LEU A 32 -12.73 -14.18 -8.01
N PHE A 33 -11.62 -14.89 -8.16
CA PHE A 33 -11.50 -16.00 -9.12
C PHE A 33 -12.33 -17.23 -8.75
N ILE A 34 -12.63 -17.44 -7.46
CA ILE A 34 -13.52 -18.54 -7.02
C ILE A 34 -14.99 -18.21 -7.28
N LYS A 35 -15.39 -16.95 -7.15
CA LYS A 35 -16.81 -16.53 -7.19
C LYS A 35 -17.32 -16.06 -8.55
N PHE A 36 -16.45 -15.53 -9.41
CA PHE A 36 -16.86 -14.89 -10.66
C PHE A 36 -16.26 -15.60 -11.88
N ASP A 37 -16.93 -15.44 -13.03
CA ASP A 37 -16.41 -15.87 -14.33
C ASP A 37 -15.03 -15.25 -14.62
N LEU A 38 -14.19 -16.02 -15.29
CA LEU A 38 -12.79 -15.70 -15.56
C LEU A 38 -12.59 -14.29 -16.12
N ILE A 39 -13.43 -13.89 -17.08
CA ILE A 39 -13.34 -12.57 -17.75
C ILE A 39 -13.59 -11.43 -16.74
N ILE A 40 -14.60 -11.59 -15.89
CA ILE A 40 -14.99 -10.60 -14.89
C ILE A 40 -13.90 -10.54 -13.80
N ALA A 41 -13.45 -11.70 -13.32
CA ALA A 41 -12.39 -11.79 -12.32
C ALA A 41 -11.08 -11.14 -12.80
N LEU A 42 -10.71 -11.35 -14.08
CA LEU A 42 -9.54 -10.72 -14.69
C LEU A 42 -9.67 -9.20 -14.74
N GLY A 43 -10.83 -8.68 -15.17
CA GLY A 43 -11.09 -7.25 -15.23
C GLY A 43 -10.93 -6.57 -13.86
N TYR A 44 -11.59 -7.11 -12.82
CA TYR A 44 -11.48 -6.57 -11.46
C TYR A 44 -10.07 -6.71 -10.88
N SER A 45 -9.40 -7.84 -11.12
CA SER A 45 -8.03 -8.05 -10.64
C SER A 45 -7.07 -7.03 -11.25
N LEU A 46 -7.21 -6.71 -12.54
CA LEU A 46 -6.36 -5.74 -13.21
C LEU A 46 -6.53 -4.34 -12.61
N VAL A 47 -7.79 -3.92 -12.37
CA VAL A 47 -8.08 -2.62 -11.72
C VAL A 47 -7.50 -2.56 -10.31
N LEU A 48 -7.67 -3.62 -9.51
CA LEU A 48 -7.13 -3.71 -8.15
C LEU A 48 -5.59 -3.64 -8.13
N ILE A 49 -4.92 -4.30 -9.08
CA ILE A 49 -3.47 -4.26 -9.21
C ILE A 49 -2.98 -2.86 -9.58
N ILE A 50 -3.62 -2.19 -10.54
CA ILE A 50 -3.25 -0.82 -10.94
C ILE A 50 -3.41 0.15 -9.76
N PHE A 51 -4.54 0.09 -9.06
CA PHE A 51 -4.80 0.97 -7.91
C PHE A 51 -3.79 0.74 -6.78
N SER A 52 -3.45 -0.53 -6.54
CA SER A 52 -2.45 -0.93 -5.55
C SER A 52 -1.04 -0.46 -5.93
N TYR A 53 -0.69 -0.54 -7.21
CA TYR A 53 0.60 -0.06 -7.71
C TYR A 53 0.76 1.45 -7.55
N LEU A 54 -0.29 2.22 -7.87
CA LEU A 54 -0.29 3.67 -7.67
C LEU A 54 -0.16 4.04 -6.19
N GLY A 55 -0.91 3.37 -5.32
CA GLY A 55 -0.80 3.56 -3.86
C GLY A 55 0.58 3.19 -3.34
N TYR A 56 1.14 2.07 -3.77
CA TYR A 56 2.50 1.64 -3.41
C TYR A 56 3.53 2.70 -3.79
N LYS A 57 3.49 3.20 -5.03
CA LYS A 57 4.42 4.21 -5.55
C LYS A 57 4.29 5.54 -4.78
N HIS A 58 3.08 5.92 -4.40
CA HIS A 58 2.83 7.12 -3.59
C HIS A 58 3.47 6.98 -2.20
N PHE A 59 3.16 5.92 -1.46
CA PHE A 59 3.73 5.69 -0.12
C PHE A 59 5.24 5.46 -0.15
N GLN A 60 5.77 4.83 -1.20
CA GLN A 60 7.22 4.66 -1.37
C GLN A 60 7.93 6.00 -1.53
N ARG A 61 7.37 6.94 -2.28
CA ARG A 61 7.92 8.30 -2.41
C ARG A 61 7.88 9.05 -1.08
N GLU A 62 6.78 8.98 -0.34
CA GLU A 62 6.67 9.60 0.99
C GLU A 62 7.73 9.03 1.96
N ALA A 63 7.92 7.71 1.96
CA ALA A 63 8.93 7.05 2.80
C ALA A 63 10.36 7.44 2.42
N MET A 64 10.67 7.50 1.11
CA MET A 64 12.00 7.95 0.64
C MET A 64 12.28 9.41 1.00
N ALA A 65 11.34 10.32 0.75
CA ALA A 65 11.48 11.73 1.09
C ALA A 65 11.67 11.96 2.59
N TYR A 66 11.00 11.17 3.43
CA TYR A 66 11.20 11.21 4.88
C TYR A 66 12.58 10.70 5.30
N LYS A 67 13.05 9.60 4.70
CA LYS A 67 14.38 9.04 4.98
C LYS A 67 15.49 10.04 4.61
N GLU A 68 15.32 10.74 3.50
CA GLU A 68 16.25 11.77 3.02
C GLU A 68 16.32 12.97 3.97
N ARG A 69 15.17 13.48 4.44
CA ARG A 69 15.12 14.54 5.46
C ARG A 69 15.76 14.12 6.77
N LYS A 70 15.50 12.89 7.23
CA LYS A 70 16.07 12.35 8.47
C LYS A 70 17.58 12.11 8.37
N SER A 71 18.08 11.76 7.18
CA SER A 71 19.52 11.64 6.92
C SER A 71 20.21 13.00 6.97
N CYS A 72 19.63 14.02 6.36
CA CYS A 72 20.18 15.38 6.35
C CYS A 72 20.22 16.01 7.76
N GLN A 73 19.24 15.70 8.60
CA GLN A 73 19.16 16.18 9.99
C GLN A 73 20.13 15.46 10.95
N LYS A 74 20.70 14.30 10.58
CA LYS A 74 21.70 13.58 11.39
C LYS A 74 23.14 14.06 11.15
N THR A 75 23.37 14.86 10.11
CA THR A 75 24.69 15.36 9.72
C THR A 75 25.00 16.76 10.25
N LEU A 76 24.11 17.34 11.06
CA LEU A 76 24.17 18.68 11.65
C LEU A 76 24.19 18.53 13.18
#